data_AF-A0A8H6XCM5-F1
#
_entry.id   AF-A0A8H6XCM5-F1
#
_cell.length_a   1.000
_cell.length_b   1.000
_cell.length_c   1.000
_cell.angle_alpha   90.00
_cell.angle_beta   90.00
_cell.angle_gamma   90.00
#
_symmetry.space_group_name_H-M   'P 1'
#
loop_
_entity.id
_entity.type
_entity.pdbx_description
1 polymer ?
#
loop_
_entity_poly.entity_id
_entity_poly.type
_entity_poly.pdbx_seq_one_letter_code
_entity_poly.pdbx_strand_id
1 'polypeptide(L)'
;MRLPPEHPRNRPQDSTHTLLRAYGTVAEVPDALAEDGEVSIPPAYLQRFRLAEKCFLHQRVHDPSKKSLVPNAFVGPNLEPEVTQKLA
;
A
#
# COMPACT_ATOMS: atom_id res chain seq x y z
N MET A 1 -13.87 3.06 27.17
CA MET A 1 -13.13 2.31 26.15
C MET A 1 -11.76 1.97 26.72
N ARG A 2 -11.46 0.70 27.01
CA ARG A 2 -10.09 0.26 27.32
C ARG A 2 -9.36 0.09 25.99
N LEU A 3 -8.22 0.74 25.81
CA LEU A 3 -7.28 0.41 24.75
C LEU A 3 -6.85 -1.06 24.94
N PRO A 4 -6.74 -1.86 23.86
CA PRO A 4 -6.29 -3.24 23.97
C PRO A 4 -4.87 -3.27 24.58
N PRO A 5 -4.54 -4.32 25.35
CA PRO A 5 -3.22 -4.44 25.97
C PRO A 5 -2.16 -4.43 24.88
N GLU A 6 -1.20 -3.52 25.03
CA GLU A 6 -0.01 -3.40 24.19
C GLU A 6 0.64 -4.80 24.09
N HIS A 7 0.68 -5.39 22.90
CA HIS A 7 1.38 -6.65 22.68
C HIS A 7 2.88 -6.45 22.98
N PRO A 8 3.55 -7.36 23.71
CA PRO A 8 4.94 -7.17 24.11
C PRO A 8 5.85 -7.12 22.87
N ARG A 9 6.29 -5.90 22.50
CA ARG A 9 7.23 -5.62 21.39
C ARG A 9 8.67 -6.03 21.73
N ASN A 10 8.91 -7.32 21.95
CA ASN A 10 10.24 -7.82 22.36
C ASN A 10 11.07 -8.48 21.24
N ARG A 11 10.63 -8.44 19.98
CA ARG A 11 11.47 -8.78 18.82
C ARG A 11 12.00 -7.48 18.18
N PRO A 12 13.26 -7.40 17.69
CA PRO A 12 13.64 -6.32 16.78
C PRO A 12 12.61 -6.31 15.65
N GLN A 13 11.89 -5.20 15.48
CA GLN A 13 10.97 -5.07 14.36
C GLN A 13 11.83 -5.15 13.11
N ASP A 14 11.82 -6.29 12.44
CA ASP A 14 12.49 -6.42 11.15
C ASP A 14 11.97 -5.28 10.30
N SER A 15 12.90 -4.42 9.87
CA SER A 15 12.54 -3.25 9.09
C SER A 15 11.72 -3.72 7.89
N THR A 16 10.73 -2.93 7.45
CA THR A 16 9.93 -3.27 6.27
C THR A 16 10.80 -3.62 5.07
N HIS A 17 11.99 -3.01 4.96
CA HIS A 17 12.99 -3.34 3.96
C HIS A 17 13.54 -4.77 4.07
N THR A 18 13.83 -5.25 5.29
CA THR A 18 14.29 -6.63 5.54
C THR A 18 13.22 -7.64 5.14
N LEU A 19 11.96 -7.39 5.52
CA LEU A 19 10.83 -8.27 5.19
C LEU A 19 10.60 -8.36 3.68
N LEU A 20 10.64 -7.22 2.99
CA LEU A 20 10.49 -7.20 1.53
C LEU A 20 11.62 -7.93 0.81
N ARG A 21 12.85 -7.87 1.33
CA ARG A 21 13.98 -8.64 0.79
C ARG A 21 13.82 -10.14 0.99
N ALA A 22 13.24 -10.55 2.13
CA ALA A 22 13.08 -11.96 2.49
C ALA A 22 11.93 -12.62 1.71
N TYR A 23 10.79 -11.94 1.61
CA TYR A 23 9.56 -12.50 1.03
C TYR A 23 9.28 -12.05 -0.41
N GLY A 24 10.03 -11.07 -0.95
CA GLY A 24 9.98 -10.70 -2.36
C GLY A 24 8.84 -9.75 -2.74
N THR A 25 7.59 -10.08 -2.43
CA THR A 25 6.44 -9.24 -2.79
C THR A 25 5.66 -8.71 -1.58
N VAL A 26 5.00 -7.56 -1.75
CA VAL A 26 4.14 -6.97 -0.70
C VAL A 26 2.89 -7.81 -0.42
N ALA A 27 2.54 -8.74 -1.31
CA ALA A 27 1.43 -9.66 -1.09
C ALA A 27 1.80 -10.81 -0.15
N GLU A 28 3.06 -11.26 -0.17
CA GLU A 28 3.53 -12.42 0.61
C GLU A 28 3.95 -12.02 2.04
N VAL A 29 4.42 -10.78 2.23
CA VAL A 29 4.84 -10.29 3.56
C VAL A 29 3.73 -10.37 4.62
N PRO A 30 2.48 -9.92 4.39
CA PRO A 30 1.43 -9.98 5.40
C PRO A 30 1.05 -11.41 5.78
N ASP A 31 1.04 -12.33 4.81
CA ASP A 31 0.71 -13.74 5.06
C ASP A 31 1.80 -14.38 5.91
N ALA A 32 3.08 -14.14 5.59
CA ALA A 32 4.20 -14.62 6.38
C ALA A 32 4.20 -14.05 7.82
N LEU A 33 3.82 -12.77 7.99
CA LEU A 33 3.68 -12.15 9.31
C LEU A 33 2.49 -12.69 10.11
N ALA A 34 1.41 -13.06 9.43
CA ALA A 34 0.25 -13.68 10.06
C ALA A 34 0.55 -15.12 10.50
N GLU A 35 1.31 -15.88 9.69
CA GLU A 35 1.76 -17.24 10.00
C GLU A 35 2.73 -17.29 11.18
N ASP A 36 3.61 -16.29 11.32
CA ASP A 36 4.53 -16.18 12.47
C ASP A 36 3.79 -15.83 13.79
N GLY A 37 2.49 -15.49 13.73
CA GLY A 37 1.60 -15.33 14.88
C GLY A 37 1.83 -14.07 15.72
N GLU A 38 2.81 -13.22 15.38
CA GLU A 38 3.13 -11.99 16.11
C GLU A 38 2.21 -10.81 15.76
N VAL A 39 1.63 -10.81 14.55
CA VAL A 39 0.81 -9.69 14.06
C VAL A 39 -0.50 -10.20 13.48
N SER A 40 -1.62 -9.73 14.02
CA SER A 40 -2.93 -9.95 13.40
C SER A 40 -3.10 -9.02 12.21
N ILE A 41 -3.14 -9.59 11.00
CA ILE A 41 -3.38 -8.84 9.77
C ILE A 41 -4.89 -8.78 9.49
N PRO A 42 -5.48 -7.59 9.34
CA PRO A 42 -6.89 -7.46 8.96
C PRO A 42 -7.16 -8.11 7.59
N PRO A 43 -8.30 -8.80 7.37
CA PRO A 43 -8.61 -9.47 6.11
C PRO A 43 -8.60 -8.54 4.88
N ALA A 44 -8.89 -7.24 5.08
CA ALA A 44 -8.90 -6.23 4.04
C ALA A 44 -7.57 -5.45 3.91
N TYR A 45 -6.52 -5.83 4.65
CA TYR A 45 -5.25 -5.10 4.66
C TYR A 45 -4.65 -4.98 3.26
N LEU A 46 -4.51 -6.10 2.55
CA LEU A 46 -3.92 -6.12 1.21
C LEU A 46 -4.73 -5.28 0.20
N GLN A 47 -6.07 -5.34 0.30
CA GLN A 47 -6.95 -4.50 -0.52
C GLN A 47 -6.74 -3.01 -0.25
N ARG A 48 -6.65 -2.62 1.03
CA ARG A 48 -6.39 -1.24 1.45
C ARG A 48 -4.99 -0.78 1.07
N PHE A 49 -4.00 -1.66 1.17
CA PHE A 49 -2.63 -1.40 0.72
C PHE A 49 -2.60 -1.07 -0.77
N ARG A 50 -3.25 -1.89 -1.62
CA ARG A 50 -3.36 -1.62 -3.06
C ARG A 50 -4.08 -0.30 -3.37
N LEU A 51 -5.07 0.09 -2.57
CA LEU A 51 -5.69 1.42 -2.70
C LEU A 51 -4.72 2.54 -2.36
N ALA A 52 -3.95 2.40 -1.27
CA ALA A 52 -2.93 3.37 -0.89
C ALA A 52 -1.83 3.48 -1.98
N GLU A 53 -1.38 2.36 -2.53
CA GLU A 53 -0.42 2.31 -3.63
C GLU A 53 -0.93 3.09 -4.86
N LYS A 54 -2.20 2.92 -5.23
CA LYS A 54 -2.83 3.71 -6.30
C LYS A 54 -2.80 5.20 -6.02
N CYS A 55 -2.99 5.63 -4.76
CA CYS A 55 -2.87 7.04 -4.41
C CYS A 55 -1.45 7.54 -4.68
N PHE A 56 -0.41 6.83 -4.25
CA PHE A 56 0.97 7.26 -4.50
C PHE A 56 1.35 7.33 -5.99
N LEU A 57 0.85 6.38 -6.79
CA LEU A 57 1.14 6.30 -8.22
C LEU A 57 0.31 7.28 -9.07
N HIS A 58 -0.96 7.47 -8.71
CA HIS A 58 -1.93 8.19 -9.55
C HIS A 58 -2.46 9.47 -8.91
N GLN A 59 -1.83 9.95 -7.84
CA GLN A 59 -2.16 11.26 -7.28
C GLN A 59 -2.13 12.31 -8.40
N ARG A 60 -3.22 13.08 -8.52
CA ARG A 60 -3.27 14.20 -9.46
C ARG A 60 -2.43 15.33 -8.90
N VAL A 61 -1.45 15.78 -9.68
CA VAL A 61 -0.58 16.91 -9.40
C VAL A 61 -0.82 17.99 -10.45
N HIS A 62 -0.66 19.25 -10.07
CA HIS A 62 -0.83 20.36 -11.01
C HIS A 62 0.43 20.52 -11.86
N ASP A 63 0.27 20.42 -13.18
CA ASP A 63 1.31 20.76 -14.16
C ASP A 63 1.21 22.26 -14.49
N PRO A 64 2.18 23.09 -14.06
CA PRO A 64 2.13 24.53 -14.29
C PRO A 64 2.29 24.92 -15.77
N SER A 65 2.93 24.09 -16.58
CA SER A 65 3.09 24.34 -18.02
C SER A 65 1.79 24.10 -18.78
N LYS A 66 1.02 23.10 -18.36
CA LYS A 66 -0.27 22.75 -18.99
C LYS A 66 -1.48 23.40 -18.32
N LYS A 67 -1.29 24.04 -17.15
CA LYS A 67 -2.35 24.59 -16.30
C LYS A 67 -3.47 23.58 -16.02
N SER A 68 -3.09 22.31 -15.83
CA SER A 68 -4.03 21.21 -15.70
C SER A 68 -3.53 20.17 -14.69
N LEU A 69 -4.45 19.34 -14.21
CA LEU A 69 -4.13 18.25 -13.30
C LEU A 69 -3.66 17.02 -14.09
N VAL A 70 -2.41 16.62 -13.88
CA VAL A 70 -1.79 15.44 -14.49
C VAL A 70 -1.54 14.36 -13.42
N PRO A 71 -1.56 13.06 -13.77
CA PRO A 71 -1.12 12.00 -12.85
C PRO A 71 0.37 12.14 -12.50
N ASN A 72 0.74 11.76 -11.27
CA ASN A 72 2.12 11.81 -10.77
C ASN A 72 3.08 10.85 -11.51
N ALA A 73 2.64 9.63 -11.85
CA ALA A 73 3.45 8.64 -12.57
C ALA A 73 2.93 8.40 -14.00
N PHE A 74 3.84 7.98 -14.89
CA PHE A 74 3.50 7.49 -16.23
C PHE A 74 2.53 6.32 -16.10
N VAL A 75 1.29 6.53 -16.56
CA VAL A 75 0.26 5.51 -16.64
C VAL A 75 0.61 4.61 -17.82
N GLY A 76 1.23 3.46 -17.54
CA GLY A 76 1.42 2.40 -18.54
C GLY A 76 0.06 1.88 -19.06
N PRO A 77 0.06 1.12 -20.18
CA PRO A 77 -1.16 0.75 -20.93
C PRO A 77 -2.15 -0.18 -20.18
N ASN A 78 -1.84 -0.58 -18.94
CA ASN A 78 -2.64 -1.53 -18.16
C ASN A 78 -3.55 -0.86 -17.11
N LEU A 79 -3.78 0.45 -17.17
CA LEU A 79 -4.86 1.04 -16.37
C LEU A 79 -6.21 0.81 -17.05
N GLU A 80 -7.06 0.03 -16.38
CA GLU A 80 -8.46 -0.15 -16.73
C GLU A 80 -9.14 1.20 -17.06
N PRO A 81 -9.82 1.31 -18.21
CA PRO A 81 -10.38 2.57 -18.72
C PRO A 81 -11.45 3.17 -17.79
N GLU A 82 -12.00 2.40 -16.85
CA GLU A 82 -12.98 2.86 -15.87
C GLU A 82 -12.44 3.93 -14.91
N VAL A 83 -11.13 3.91 -14.60
CA VAL A 83 -10.51 4.89 -13.70
C VAL A 83 -10.37 6.25 -14.40
N THR A 84 -10.20 6.25 -15.72
CA THR A 84 -10.09 7.46 -16.53
C THR A 84 -11.44 8.17 -16.66
N GLN A 85 -12.55 7.42 -16.71
CA GLN A 85 -13.87 7.96 -17.00
C GLN A 85 -14.57 8.63 -15.81
N LYS A 86 -14.18 8.32 -14.56
CA LYS A 86 -14.73 8.98 -13.36
C LYS A 86 -14.04 10.30 -12.98
N LEU A 87 -13.12 10.80 -13.81
CA LEU A 87 -12.25 11.93 -13.50
C LEU A 87 -12.28 13.06 -14.54
N ALA A 88 -13.21 12.98 -15.50
CA ALA A 88 -13.53 14.02 -16.49
C ALA A 88 -14.69 14.89 -16.03
#